data_AF-A0A3D6BVN3-F1
#
_entry.id   AF-A0A3D6BVN3-F1
#
_cell.length_a   1.000
_cell.length_b   1.000
_cell.length_c   1.000
_cell.angle_alpha   90.00
_cell.angle_beta   90.00
_cell.angle_gamma   90.00
#
_symmetry.space_group_name_H-M   'P 1'
#
loop_
_entity.id
_entity.type
_entity.pdbx_description
1 polymer ?
#
loop_
_entity_poly.entity_id
_entity_poly.type
_entity_poly.pdbx_seq_one_letter_code
_entity_poly.pdbx_strand_id
1 'polypeptide(L)' 'GNKVRTYGHKWLEFQQTRYNTNAQPLYVIQNLDGEDISPTVGYTPDPKEYYEWLKKGIENFKE' A
#
# COMPACT_ATOMS: atom_id res chain seq x y z
N GLY A 1 -25.76 6.20 -2.08
CA GLY A 1 -24.32 6.58 -2.04
C GLY A 1 -23.88 6.54 -0.60
N ASN A 2 -22.96 5.64 -0.26
CA ASN A 2 -22.52 5.44 1.12
C ASN A 2 -21.82 6.71 1.62
N LYS A 3 -22.50 7.44 2.52
CA LYS A 3 -21.94 8.64 3.15
C LYS A 3 -20.74 8.21 3.98
N VAL A 4 -19.55 8.57 3.54
CA VAL A 4 -18.30 8.40 4.30
C VAL A 4 -18.42 9.16 5.61
N ARG A 5 -18.68 8.43 6.71
CA ARG A 5 -19.06 9.01 8.01
C ARG A 5 -17.94 8.98 9.05
N THR A 6 -16.92 8.15 8.83
CA THR A 6 -15.83 7.89 9.78
C THR A 6 -14.47 7.90 9.07
N TYR A 7 -13.39 8.20 9.80
CA TYR A 7 -12.03 8.14 9.26
C TYR A 7 -11.68 6.74 8.72
N GLY A 8 -12.15 5.67 9.37
CA GLY A 8 -11.99 4.30 8.88
C GLY A 8 -12.64 4.07 7.51
N HIS A 9 -13.85 4.62 7.28
CA HIS A 9 -14.48 4.55 5.95
C HIS A 9 -13.71 5.35 4.90
N LYS A 10 -13.10 6.50 5.25
CA LYS A 10 -12.24 7.25 4.31
C LYS A 10 -11.06 6.40 3.86
N TRP A 11 -10.40 5.71 4.79
CA TRP A 11 -9.28 4.82 4.49
C TRP A 11 -9.72 3.61 3.68
N LEU A 12 -10.86 3.01 4.00
CA LEU A 12 -11.42 1.88 3.23
C LEU A 12 -11.74 2.28 1.79
N GLU A 13 -12.40 3.42 1.58
CA GLU A 13 -12.72 3.94 0.24
C GLU A 13 -11.46 4.32 -0.54
N PHE A 14 -10.44 4.88 0.13
CA PHE A 14 -9.15 5.17 -0.49
C PHE A 14 -8.46 3.88 -0.94
N GLN A 15 -8.41 2.86 -0.07
CA GLN A 15 -7.84 1.56 -0.41
C GLN A 15 -8.58 0.88 -1.57
N GLN A 16 -9.92 0.93 -1.58
CA GLN A 16 -10.73 0.39 -2.66
C GLN A 16 -10.55 1.15 -3.98
N THR A 17 -10.57 2.49 -3.93
CA THR A 17 -10.45 3.31 -5.13
C THR A 17 -9.05 3.21 -5.75
N ARG A 18 -8.01 3.16 -4.90
CA ARG A 18 -6.62 3.25 -5.35
C ARG A 18 -5.97 1.91 -5.63
N TYR A 19 -6.30 0.87 -4.85
CA TYR A 19 -5.67 -0.44 -4.97
C TYR A 19 -6.66 -1.54 -5.37
N ASN A 20 -7.94 -1.21 -5.53
CA ASN A 20 -9.01 -2.14 -5.91
C ASN A 20 -9.01 -3.44 -5.08
N THR A 21 -8.59 -3.34 -3.81
CA THR A 21 -8.43 -4.47 -2.92
C THR A 21 -9.21 -4.27 -1.64
N ASN A 22 -9.90 -5.33 -1.22
CA ASN A 22 -10.64 -5.41 0.03
C ASN A 22 -9.88 -6.22 1.09
N ALA A 23 -8.69 -6.72 0.75
CA ALA A 23 -7.90 -7.59 1.62
C ALA A 23 -6.94 -6.76 2.48
N GLN A 24 -7.04 -6.95 3.80
CA GLN A 24 -6.07 -6.45 4.79
C GLN A 24 -5.30 -7.65 5.38
N PRO A 25 -4.01 -7.51 5.75
CA PRO A 25 -3.17 -6.32 5.66
C PRO A 25 -2.63 -6.05 4.24
N LEU A 26 -2.46 -4.77 3.90
CA LEU A 26 -1.88 -4.29 2.65
C LEU A 26 -0.74 -3.32 2.97
N TYR A 27 0.46 -3.61 2.46
CA TYR A 27 1.65 -2.78 2.60
C TYR A 27 1.99 -2.14 1.25
N VAL A 28 2.25 -0.84 1.28
CA VAL A 28 2.55 -0.04 0.10
C VAL A 28 3.71 0.90 0.42
N ILE A 29 4.62 1.10 -0.53
CA ILE A 29 5.71 2.07 -0.45
C ILE A 29 5.41 3.19 -1.44
N GLN A 30 5.38 4.42 -0.94
CA GLN A 30 5.11 5.62 -1.72
C GLN A 30 6.30 6.58 -1.69
N ASN A 31 6.45 7.37 -2.75
CA ASN A 31 7.34 8.52 -2.75
C ASN A 31 6.70 9.74 -2.05
N LEU A 32 7.42 10.87 -1.99
CA LEU A 32 6.95 12.11 -1.35
C LEU A 32 5.77 12.76 -2.08
N ASP A 33 5.60 12.45 -3.37
CA ASP A 33 4.50 12.92 -4.21
C ASP A 33 3.25 12.03 -4.09
N GLY A 34 3.34 10.96 -3.29
CA GLY A 34 2.25 10.03 -3.06
C GLY A 34 2.01 9.08 -4.23
N GLU A 35 3.00 8.85 -5.09
CA GLU A 35 2.99 7.81 -6.12
C GLU A 35 3.54 6.49 -5.58
N ASP A 36 2.98 5.38 -6.05
CA ASP A 36 3.37 4.05 -5.60
C ASP A 36 4.64 3.61 -6.34
N ILE A 37 5.74 3.51 -5.61
CA ILE A 37 7.07 3.18 -6.18
C ILE A 37 7.41 1.68 -6.07
N SER A 38 6.52 0.90 -5.47
CA SER A 38 6.66 -0.55 -5.34
C SER A 38 5.29 -1.22 -5.45
N PRO A 39 5.18 -2.45 -6.00
CA PRO A 39 3.93 -3.18 -6.02
C PRO A 39 3.39 -3.38 -4.60
N THR A 40 2.07 -3.30 -4.43
CA THR A 40 1.45 -3.52 -3.12
C THR A 40 1.62 -4.98 -2.70
N VAL A 41 2.09 -5.22 -1.48
CA VAL A 41 2.20 -6.58 -0.92
C VAL A 41 1.17 -6.80 0.16
N GLY A 42 0.64 -8.02 0.21
CA GLY A 42 -0.29 -8.44 1.26
C GLY A 42 0.44 -8.93 2.50
N TYR A 43 -0.20 -9.84 3.23
CA TYR A 43 0.46 -10.58 4.30
C TYR A 43 1.57 -11.48 3.75
N THR A 44 2.82 -11.06 3.87
CA THR A 44 4.00 -11.83 3.51
C THR A 44 4.72 -12.29 4.78
N PRO A 45 4.53 -13.54 5.24
CA PRO A 45 5.19 -14.06 6.44
C PRO A 45 6.67 -14.39 6.21
N ASP A 46 7.11 -14.48 4.95
CA ASP A 46 8.52 -14.71 4.62
C ASP A 46 9.35 -13.41 4.80
N PRO A 47 10.30 -13.39 5.74
CA PRO A 47 11.07 -12.19 6.03
C PRO A 47 12.04 -11.81 4.91
N LYS A 48 12.51 -12.78 4.11
CA LYS A 48 13.43 -12.53 3.00
C LYS A 48 12.68 -11.89 1.83
N GLU A 49 11.49 -12.39 1.52
CA GLU A 49 10.62 -11.79 0.50
C GLU A 49 10.24 -10.34 0.87
N TYR A 50 9.86 -10.11 2.14
CA TYR A 50 9.52 -8.77 2.61
C TYR A 50 10.73 -7.82 2.60
N TYR A 51 11.92 -8.33 2.96
CA TYR A 51 13.16 -7.55 2.91
C TYR A 51 13.54 -7.13 1.48
N GLU A 52 13.46 -8.05 0.51
CA GLU A 52 13.73 -7.73 -0.89
C GLU A 52 12.72 -6.72 -1.45
N TRP A 53 11.46 -6.80 -1.04
CA TRP A 53 10.43 -5.83 -1.39
C TRP A 53 10.74 -4.43 -0.85
N LEU A 54 11.11 -4.33 0.44
CA LEU A 54 11.53 -3.07 1.06
C LEU A 54 12.76 -2.47 0.35
N LYS A 55 13.75 -3.31 0.06
CA LYS A 55 14.99 -2.89 -0.59
C LYS A 55 14.71 -2.32 -1.98
N LYS A 56 13.90 -3.00 -2.79
CA LYS A 56 13.47 -2.50 -4.11
C LYS A 56 12.71 -1.19 -4.01
N GLY A 57 11.82 -1.05 -3.03
CA GLY A 57 11.11 0.22 -2.79
C GLY A 57 12.04 1.38 -2.44
N ILE A 58 13.10 1.12 -1.67
CA ILE A 58 14.11 2.15 -1.33
C ILE A 58 15.00 2.48 -2.53
N GLU A 59 15.36 1.49 -3.34
CA GLU A 59 16.11 1.70 -4.59
C GLU A 59 15.30 2.60 -5.54
N ASN A 60 14.02 2.28 -5.75
CA ASN A 60 13.11 3.09 -6.58
C ASN A 60 12.82 4.48 -6.01
N PHE A 61 13.01 4.71 -4.70
CA PHE A 61 12.87 6.05 -4.10
C PHE A 61 14.09 6.94 -4.33
N LYS A 62 15.26 6.34 -4.59
CA LYS A 62 16.54 7.04 -4.73
C LYS A 62 16.92 7.37 -6.17
N GLU A 63 16.26 6.74 -7.15
CA GLU A 63 16.30 7.15 -8.56
C GLU A 63 15.52 8.45 -8.78
#